data_AF-A0A967CJZ9-F1
#
_entry.id   AF-A0A967CJZ9-F1
#
_cell.length_a   1.000
_cell.length_b   1.000
_cell.length_c   1.000
_cell.angle_alpha   90.00
_cell.angle_beta   90.00
_cell.angle_gamma   90.00
#
_symmetry.space_group_name_H-M   'P 1'
#
loop_
_entity.id
_entity.type
_entity.pdbx_description
1 polymer ?
#
loop_
_entity_poly.entity_id
_entity_poly.type
_entity_poly.pdbx_seq_one_letter_code
_entity_poly.pdbx_strand_id
1 'polypeptide(L)' 'DGKEATHQIRTFEKEGQRPRTPIIALTAHAMPDDKAEILGYGIDDYLTKPLKRTDLIKVISKFGTKTKET' A
#
# COMPACT_ATOMS: atom_id res chain seq x y z
N ASP A 1 -14.96 -0.73 -2.01
CA ASP A 1 -13.89 -1.03 -2.99
C ASP A 1 -12.52 -0.75 -2.38
N GLY A 2 -11.41 -1.39 -2.81
CA GLY A 2 -10.06 -1.09 -2.30
C GLY A 2 -9.56 0.32 -2.66
N LYS A 3 -9.94 0.84 -3.83
CA LYS A 3 -9.63 2.22 -4.25
C LYS A 3 -10.35 3.24 -3.36
N GLU A 4 -11.63 3.00 -3.10
CA GLU A 4 -12.47 3.82 -2.23
C GLU A 4 -11.97 3.79 -0.78
N ALA A 5 -11.62 2.63 -0.25
CA ALA A 5 -11.04 2.49 1.09
C ALA A 5 -9.73 3.28 1.21
N THR A 6 -8.86 3.22 0.19
CA THR A 6 -7.63 4.03 0.15
C THR A 6 -7.97 5.52 0.22
N HIS A 7 -8.93 5.99 -0.59
CA HIS A 7 -9.35 7.38 -0.58
C HIS A 7 -9.83 7.83 0.80
N GLN A 8 -10.67 7.04 1.46
CA GLN A 8 -11.17 7.35 2.81
C GLN A 8 -10.03 7.41 3.84
N ILE A 9 -9.07 6.48 3.79
CA ILE A 9 -7.90 6.51 4.68
C ILE A 9 -7.07 7.78 4.45
N ARG A 10 -6.83 8.17 3.18
CA ARG A 10 -6.08 9.40 2.86
C ARG A 10 -6.79 10.65 3.33
N THR A 11 -8.12 10.72 3.20
CA THR A 11 -8.92 11.83 3.72
C THR A 11 -8.81 11.89 5.24
N PHE A 12 -8.98 10.76 5.94
CA PHE A 12 -8.83 10.68 7.39
C PHE A 12 -7.43 11.10 7.88
N GLU A 13 -6.38 10.70 7.17
CA GLU A 13 -5.01 11.12 7.48
C GLU A 13 -4.83 12.64 7.33
N LYS A 14 -5.37 13.21 6.26
CA LYS A 14 -5.28 14.65 5.97
C LYS A 14 -6.07 15.49 6.97
N GLU A 15 -7.31 15.12 7.26
CA GLU A 15 -8.19 15.82 8.19
C GLU A 15 -7.66 15.76 9.62
N GLY A 16 -7.10 14.61 10.02
CA GLY A 16 -6.52 14.41 11.34
C GLY A 16 -5.06 14.83 11.48
N GLN A 17 -4.42 15.40 10.45
CA GLN A 17 -2.98 15.70 10.42
C GLN A 17 -2.10 14.51 10.85
N ARG A 18 -2.51 13.30 10.47
CA ARG A 18 -1.84 12.06 10.86
C ARG A 18 -0.67 11.77 9.92
N PRO A 19 0.37 11.07 10.41
CA PRO A 19 1.40 10.55 9.53
C PRO A 19 0.78 9.60 8.50
N ARG A 20 1.31 9.64 7.28
CA ARG A 20 0.90 8.76 6.19
C ARG A 20 1.24 7.31 6.54
N THR A 21 0.23 6.45 6.58
CA THR A 21 0.38 5.00 6.74
C THR A 21 0.59 4.38 5.37
N PRO A 22 1.61 3.52 5.18
CA PRO A 22 1.80 2.80 3.93
C PRO A 22 0.60 1.90 3.59
N ILE A 23 0.03 2.05 2.39
CA ILE A 23 -1.07 1.24 1.88
C ILE A 23 -0.56 0.41 0.71
N ILE A 24 -0.62 -0.92 0.85
CA ILE A 24 -0.20 -1.87 -0.18
C ILE A 24 -1.42 -2.64 -0.67
N ALA A 25 -1.72 -2.56 -1.97
CA ALA A 25 -2.82 -3.30 -2.57
C ALA A 25 -2.46 -4.77 -2.83
N LEU A 26 -3.42 -5.68 -2.69
CA LEU A 26 -3.28 -7.07 -3.11
C LEU A 26 -4.22 -7.36 -4.29
N THR A 27 -3.65 -7.54 -5.49
CA THR A 27 -4.41 -7.71 -6.74
C THR A 27 -4.43 -9.18 -7.17
N ALA A 28 -5.50 -9.60 -7.86
CA ALA A 28 -5.54 -10.91 -8.53
C ALA A 28 -4.95 -10.87 -9.95
N HIS A 29 -4.91 -9.69 -10.57
CA HIS A 29 -4.40 -9.47 -11.92
C HIS A 29 -3.36 -8.33 -11.92
N ALA A 30 -2.22 -8.59 -12.53
CA ALA A 30 -1.09 -7.68 -12.62
C ALA A 30 -1.06 -7.02 -14.00
N MET A 31 -2.17 -6.45 -14.46
CA MET A 31 -2.14 -5.79 -15.77
C MET A 31 -1.24 -4.55 -15.67
N PRO A 32 -0.24 -4.40 -16.55
CA PRO A 32 0.70 -3.28 -16.50
C PRO A 32 0.00 -1.91 -16.53
N ASP A 33 -1.11 -1.81 -17.26
CA ASP A 33 -1.91 -0.59 -17.38
C ASP A 33 -2.62 -0.22 -16.07
N ASP A 34 -2.98 -1.21 -15.25
CA ASP A 34 -3.59 -0.95 -13.94
C ASP A 34 -2.58 -0.30 -12.99
N LYS A 35 -1.28 -0.55 -13.13
CA LYS A 35 -0.28 -0.08 -12.16
C LYS A 35 -0.32 1.42 -11.95
N ALA A 36 -0.35 2.20 -13.03
CA ALA A 36 -0.39 3.65 -12.96
C ALA A 36 -1.70 4.13 -12.33
N GLU A 37 -2.81 3.48 -12.68
CA GLU A 37 -4.13 3.79 -12.15
C GLU A 37 -4.21 3.52 -10.65
N ILE A 38 -3.80 2.33 -10.19
CA ILE A 38 -3.84 1.91 -8.79
C ILE A 38 -2.99 2.85 -7.93
N LEU A 39 -1.78 3.18 -8.37
CA LEU A 39 -0.89 4.12 -7.66
C LEU A 39 -1.47 5.54 -7.60
N GLY A 40 -2.23 5.96 -8.63
CA GLY A 40 -2.92 7.24 -8.68
C GLY A 40 -3.96 7.44 -7.56
N TYR A 41 -4.52 6.37 -6.99
CA TYR A 41 -5.46 6.44 -5.87
C TYR A 41 -4.80 6.69 -4.51
N GLY A 42 -3.48 6.87 -4.47
CA GLY A 42 -2.74 7.06 -3.22
C GLY A 42 -2.29 5.75 -2.57
N ILE A 43 -2.27 4.65 -3.33
CA ILE A 43 -1.67 3.37 -2.96
C ILE A 43 -0.16 3.48 -3.15
N ASP A 44 0.63 2.99 -2.18
CA ASP A 44 2.09 3.15 -2.17
C ASP A 44 2.81 2.01 -2.89
N ASP A 45 2.22 0.81 -2.89
CA ASP A 45 2.74 -0.36 -3.61
C ASP A 45 1.63 -1.39 -3.85
N TYR A 46 1.93 -2.44 -4.61
CA TYR A 46 1.00 -3.55 -4.81
C TYR A 46 1.71 -4.89 -4.87
N LEU A 47 0.96 -5.93 -4.51
CA LEU A 47 1.36 -7.33 -4.57
C LEU A 47 0.32 -8.10 -5.39
N THR A 48 0.77 -9.14 -6.07
CA THR A 48 -0.09 -9.94 -6.95
C THR A 48 -0.33 -11.31 -6.34
N LYS A 49 -1.53 -11.85 -6.51
CA LYS A 49 -1.83 -13.23 -6.12
C LYS A 49 -1.23 -14.21 -7.16
N PRO A 50 -0.77 -15.40 -6.73
CA PRO A 50 -0.66 -15.85 -5.33
C PRO A 50 0.45 -15.11 -4.56
N LEU A 51 0.13 -14.69 -3.34
CA LEU A 51 1.04 -13.92 -2.49
C LEU A 51 2.20 -14.80 -2.00
N LYS A 52 3.43 -14.46 -2.42
CA LYS A 52 4.63 -15.13 -1.91
C LYS A 52 5.10 -14.46 -0.62
N ARG A 53 5.54 -15.27 0.36
CA ARG A 53 6.07 -14.75 1.63
C ARG A 53 7.26 -13.82 1.43
N THR A 54 8.14 -14.13 0.47
CA THR A 54 9.31 -13.31 0.13
C THR A 54 8.92 -11.91 -0.31
N ASP A 55 7.86 -11.78 -1.11
CA ASP A 55 7.40 -10.49 -1.63
C ASP A 55 6.73 -9.67 -0.53
N LEU A 56 5.96 -10.33 0.34
CA LEU A 56 5.38 -9.70 1.53
C LEU A 56 6.46 -9.17 2.47
N ILE A 57 7.46 -9.98 2.82
CA ILE A 57 8.56 -9.57 3.70
C ILE A 57 9.31 -8.39 3.07
N LYS A 58 9.61 -8.45 1.78
CA LYS A 58 10.29 -7.38 1.06
C LYS A 58 9.54 -6.05 1.14
N VAL A 59 8.22 -6.07 0.94
CA VAL A 59 7.39 -4.86 1.03
C VAL A 59 7.29 -4.36 2.47
N ILE A 60 7.10 -5.24 3.45
CA ILE A 60 7.09 -4.85 4.86
C ILE A 60 8.44 -4.25 5.26
N SER A 61 9.57 -4.83 4.85
CA SER A 61 10.89 -4.25 5.13
C SER A 61 11.15 -2.93 4.40
N LYS A 62 10.51 -2.70 3.24
CA LYS A 62 10.60 -1.45 2.49
C LYS A 62 9.90 -0.29 3.20
N PHE A 63 8.73 -0.54 3.80
CA PHE A 63 7.90 0.49 4.41
C PHE A 63 7.89 0.50 5.95
N GLY A 64 8.26 -0.62 6.56
CA GLY A 64 8.41 -0.78 8.00
C GLY A 64 9.66 -0.04 8.46
N THR A 65 9.49 0.90 9.38
CA THR A 65 10.61 1.52 10.08
C THR A 65 11.33 0.45 10.89
N LYS A 66 12.66 0.35 10.79
CA LYS A 66 13.44 -0.37 11.81
C LYS A 66 13.07 0.25 13.15
N THR A 67 12.40 -0.52 14.01
CA THR A 67 12.27 -0.15 15.41
C THR A 67 13.69 0.08 15.91
N LYS A 68 14.02 1.30 16.33
CA LYS A 68 15.28 1.52 17.04
C LYS A 68 15.20 0.65 18.30
N GLU A 69 15.92 -0.47 18.30
CA GLU A 69 16.29 -1.14 19.55
C GLU A 69 16.97 -0.07 20.41
N THR A 70 16.36 0.19 21.57
CA THR A 70 16.90 1.07 22.61
C THR A 70 17.55 0.18 23.66
#